data_AF-A0A562C7T2-F1
#
_entry.id   AF-A0A562C7T2-F1
#
_cell.length_a   1.000
_cell.length_b   1.000
_cell.length_c   1.000
_cell.angle_alpha   90.00
_cell.angle_beta   90.00
_cell.angle_gamma   90.00
#
_symmetry.space_group_name_H-M   'P 1'
#
loop_
_entity.id
_entity.type
_entity.pdbx_description
1 polymer ?
#
loop_
_entity_poly.entity_id
_entity_poly.type
_entity_poly.pdbx_seq_one_letter_code
_entity_poly.pdbx_strand_id
1 'polypeptide(L)'
;MAHLHLRHPPYIGPRGTVRPARDARLTFPVPSTAWGDARKAIGHYAAVRPGTATFFHGPGDGSDPEDLNTCRHCGHEAWQFRSACPRCGGPMVTRRWARRFGGALAVAGLVIAGIMTVVLVRVAPMLAGAGGNAGGMRFAGSTMQLLAVAAILVAAWLFGASAVAQGAYQVLTGRARNRIVLRLWTGLGVVAGIAVLALVSGQRD
;
A
#
# COMPACT_ATOMS: atom_id res chain seq x y z
N MET A 1 -32.34 -18.42 25.22
CA MET A 1 -32.15 -16.94 25.29
C MET A 1 -30.80 -16.60 24.70
N ALA A 2 -30.71 -15.52 23.92
CA ALA A 2 -29.43 -15.05 23.40
C ALA A 2 -28.82 -14.02 24.36
N HIS A 3 -27.51 -14.11 24.57
CA HIS A 3 -26.78 -13.19 25.42
C HIS A 3 -25.96 -12.22 24.58
N LEU A 4 -26.11 -10.92 24.86
CA LEU A 4 -25.29 -9.87 24.28
C LEU A 4 -24.08 -9.64 25.19
N HIS A 5 -22.87 -9.73 24.64
CA HIS A 5 -21.62 -9.44 25.37
C HIS A 5 -21.02 -8.11 24.92
N LEU A 6 -21.12 -7.09 25.78
CA LEU A 6 -20.42 -5.82 25.60
C LEU A 6 -19.14 -5.84 26.45
N ARG A 7 -17.98 -5.72 25.79
CA ARG A 7 -16.70 -5.41 26.43
C ARG A 7 -16.52 -3.90 26.38
N HIS A 8 -16.56 -3.22 27.52
CA HIS A 8 -16.30 -1.78 27.59
C HIS A 8 -14.78 -1.53 27.64
N PRO A 9 -14.25 -0.57 26.86
CA PRO A 9 -12.87 -0.13 27.06
C PRO A 9 -12.74 0.48 28.46
N PRO A 10 -11.66 0.18 29.20
CA PRO A 10 -11.43 0.75 30.51
C PRO A 10 -11.27 2.27 30.43
N TYR A 11 -11.97 3.00 31.28
CA TYR A 11 -11.69 4.41 31.56
C TYR A 11 -10.61 4.48 32.64
N ILE A 12 -9.52 5.21 32.39
CA ILE A 12 -8.51 5.50 33.42
C ILE A 12 -8.94 6.79 34.10
N GLY A 13 -9.39 6.68 35.35
CA GLY A 13 -9.77 7.83 36.15
C GLY A 13 -8.57 8.73 36.49
N PRO A 14 -8.82 9.97 36.97
CA PRO A 14 -7.78 10.94 37.33
C PRO A 14 -6.74 10.46 38.36
N ARG A 15 -7.04 9.36 39.06
CA ARG A 15 -6.19 8.71 40.07
C ARG A 15 -5.51 7.42 39.56
N GLY A 16 -5.50 7.19 38.25
CA GLY A 16 -4.95 5.96 37.66
C GLY A 16 -5.83 4.72 37.83
N THR A 17 -7.05 4.86 38.35
CA THR A 17 -7.97 3.73 38.54
C THR A 17 -8.62 3.33 37.22
N VAL A 18 -8.37 2.09 36.80
CA VAL A 18 -8.97 1.50 35.59
C VAL A 18 -10.39 1.02 35.93
N ARG A 19 -11.41 1.68 35.37
CA ARG A 19 -12.83 1.29 35.54
C ARG A 19 -13.58 1.23 34.21
N PRO A 20 -14.27 0.12 33.90
CA PRO A 20 -14.18 -1.17 34.58
C PRO A 20 -12.83 -1.88 34.28
N ALA A 21 -12.53 -3.00 34.96
CA ALA A 21 -11.35 -3.81 34.64
C ALA A 21 -11.33 -4.17 33.14
N ARG A 22 -10.13 -4.31 32.54
CA ARG A 22 -9.89 -4.52 31.09
C ARG A 22 -10.77 -5.62 30.42
N ASP A 23 -11.42 -6.47 31.20
CA ASP A 23 -12.29 -7.57 30.75
C ASP A 23 -13.69 -7.60 31.37
N ALA A 24 -14.25 -6.46 31.79
CA ALA A 24 -15.63 -6.46 32.27
C ALA A 24 -16.62 -6.84 31.17
N ARG A 25 -17.24 -8.00 31.34
CA ARG A 25 -18.21 -8.59 30.44
C ARG A 25 -19.61 -8.20 30.90
N LEU A 26 -20.16 -7.17 30.28
CA LEU A 26 -21.58 -6.85 30.45
C LEU A 26 -22.40 -7.85 29.64
N THR A 27 -23.24 -8.61 30.35
CA THR A 27 -24.11 -9.62 29.76
C THR A 27 -25.55 -9.24 30.04
N PHE A 28 -26.32 -8.98 28.98
CA PHE A 28 -27.75 -8.65 29.10
C PHE A 28 -28.56 -9.71 28.36
N PRO A 29 -29.68 -10.20 28.94
CA PRO A 29 -30.61 -11.05 28.21
C PRO A 29 -31.28 -10.22 27.10
N VAL A 30 -31.22 -10.70 25.87
CA VAL A 30 -31.92 -10.07 24.74
C VAL A 30 -33.11 -10.93 24.34
N PRO A 31 -34.35 -10.40 24.35
CA PRO A 31 -35.50 -11.13 23.84
C PRO A 31 -35.33 -11.44 22.35
N SER A 32 -35.84 -12.59 21.89
CA SER A 32 -35.66 -13.05 20.50
C SER A 32 -36.15 -12.05 19.46
N THR A 33 -37.20 -11.29 19.78
CA THR A 33 -37.77 -10.23 18.93
C THR A 33 -36.84 -9.02 18.76
N ALA A 34 -35.93 -8.76 19.70
CA ALA A 34 -35.02 -7.62 19.69
C ALA A 34 -33.63 -7.94 19.10
N TRP A 35 -33.41 -9.15 18.57
CA TRP A 35 -32.10 -9.56 18.07
C TRP A 35 -31.66 -8.79 16.81
N GLY A 36 -32.60 -8.30 16.00
CA GLY A 36 -32.28 -7.43 14.87
C GLY A 36 -31.58 -6.14 15.34
N ASP A 37 -32.14 -5.49 16.36
CA ASP A 37 -31.61 -4.22 16.87
C ASP A 37 -30.39 -4.40 17.76
N ALA A 38 -30.33 -5.49 18.52
CA ALA A 38 -29.12 -5.83 19.27
C ALA A 38 -27.93 -6.09 18.33
N ARG A 39 -28.11 -6.69 17.14
CA ARG A 39 -27.03 -6.79 16.14
C ARG A 39 -26.57 -5.43 15.63
N LYS A 40 -27.50 -4.50 15.37
CA LYS A 40 -27.16 -3.13 14.98
C LYS A 40 -26.38 -2.41 16.07
N ALA A 41 -26.79 -2.56 17.34
CA ALA A 41 -26.09 -2.00 18.49
C ALA A 41 -24.69 -2.63 18.67
N ILE A 42 -24.54 -3.95 18.52
CA ILE A 42 -23.22 -4.60 18.49
C ILE A 42 -22.36 -3.98 17.40
N GLY A 43 -22.89 -3.85 16.17
CA GLY A 43 -22.16 -3.23 15.07
C GLY A 43 -21.69 -1.81 15.42
N HIS A 44 -22.58 -1.01 16.01
CA HIS A 44 -22.28 0.36 16.43
C HIS A 44 -21.18 0.41 17.52
N TYR A 45 -21.31 -0.35 18.61
CA TYR A 45 -20.34 -0.33 19.71
C TYR A 45 -19.05 -1.11 19.42
N ALA A 46 -19.12 -2.17 18.61
CA ALA A 46 -17.94 -2.89 18.15
C ALA A 46 -17.12 -2.05 17.16
N ALA A 47 -17.75 -1.19 16.36
CA ALA A 47 -17.06 -0.23 15.50
C ALA A 47 -16.28 0.84 16.27
N VAL A 48 -16.61 1.06 17.55
CA VAL A 48 -15.90 1.99 18.44
C VAL A 48 -14.78 1.29 19.24
N ARG A 49 -14.58 -0.02 19.08
CA ARG A 49 -13.51 -0.72 19.80
C ARG A 49 -12.16 -0.28 19.27
N PRO A 50 -11.23 0.18 20.15
CA PRO A 50 -9.83 0.14 19.80
C PRO A 50 -9.49 -1.32 19.53
N GLY A 51 -9.05 -1.60 18.31
CA GLY A 51 -8.61 -2.94 17.94
C GLY A 51 -7.58 -3.44 18.94
N THR A 52 -7.59 -4.75 19.21
CA THR A 52 -6.60 -5.36 20.10
C THR A 52 -5.20 -5.05 19.58
N ALA A 53 -4.34 -4.50 20.44
CA ALA A 53 -2.93 -4.37 20.13
C ALA A 53 -2.40 -5.73 19.68
N THR A 54 -1.82 -5.78 18.49
CA THR A 54 -1.15 -6.98 17.97
C THR A 54 0.32 -6.65 17.85
N PHE A 55 1.19 -7.63 17.56
CA PHE A 55 2.59 -7.32 17.21
C PHE A 55 2.70 -6.25 16.09
N PHE A 56 1.66 -6.13 15.26
CA PHE A 56 1.60 -5.19 14.15
C PHE A 56 0.93 -3.85 14.47
N HIS A 57 0.21 -3.74 15.59
CA HIS A 57 -0.57 -2.56 15.98
C HIS A 57 -0.13 -2.14 17.37
N GLY A 58 0.26 -0.88 17.55
CA GLY A 58 0.59 -0.34 18.87
C GLY A 58 -0.59 -0.45 19.84
N PRO A 59 -0.44 0.04 21.08
CA PRO A 59 -1.53 0.11 22.05
C PRO A 59 -2.82 0.71 21.47
N GLY A 60 -2.70 1.56 20.43
CA GLY A 60 -3.84 2.12 19.70
C GLY A 60 -4.64 3.10 20.53
N ASP A 61 -4.10 3.51 21.67
CA ASP A 61 -4.65 4.49 22.62
C ASP A 61 -4.42 5.93 22.16
N GLY A 62 -3.68 6.12 21.06
CA GLY A 62 -3.37 7.42 20.47
C GLY A 62 -2.24 8.17 21.16
N SER A 63 -1.48 7.49 22.03
CA SER A 63 -0.28 8.05 22.67
C SER A 63 0.91 8.16 21.72
N ASP A 64 0.99 7.31 20.69
CA ASP A 64 2.04 7.31 19.67
C ASP A 64 1.59 8.09 18.41
N PRO A 65 2.37 9.06 17.90
CA PRO A 65 2.05 9.72 16.64
C PRO A 65 2.00 8.79 15.41
N GLU A 66 2.55 7.58 15.50
CA GLU A 66 2.43 6.54 14.48
C GLU A 66 1.05 5.83 14.48
N ASP A 67 0.23 6.06 15.51
CA ASP A 67 -1.14 5.54 15.59
C ASP A 67 -2.15 6.38 14.79
N LEU A 68 -1.70 7.45 14.11
CA LEU A 68 -2.56 8.17 13.19
C LEU A 68 -3.04 7.26 12.05
N ASN A 69 -4.37 7.13 11.97
CA ASN A 69 -5.07 6.39 10.96
C ASN A 69 -5.73 7.32 9.96
N THR A 70 -5.54 7.05 8.68
CA THR A 70 -6.20 7.79 7.60
C THR A 70 -7.15 6.88 6.86
N CYS A 71 -8.41 7.32 6.68
CA CYS A 71 -9.38 6.61 5.86
C CYS A 71 -8.98 6.66 4.38
N ARG A 72 -8.96 5.52 3.69
CA ARG A 72 -8.62 5.46 2.25
C ARG A 72 -9.67 6.10 1.34
N HIS A 73 -10.91 6.18 1.79
CA HIS A 73 -12.02 6.64 0.98
C HIS A 73 -12.23 8.16 1.09
N CYS A 74 -12.49 8.66 2.31
CA CYS A 74 -12.79 10.08 2.54
C CYS A 74 -11.61 10.90 3.09
N GLY A 75 -10.46 10.28 3.37
CA GLY A 75 -9.28 10.99 3.91
C GLY A 75 -9.38 11.42 5.36
N HIS A 76 -10.43 11.04 6.09
CA HIS A 76 -10.57 11.35 7.51
C HIS A 76 -9.40 10.78 8.32
N GLU A 77 -8.79 11.60 9.16
CA GLU A 77 -7.68 11.25 10.04
C GLU A 77 -8.18 11.10 11.49
N ALA A 78 -7.75 10.04 12.17
CA ALA A 78 -8.06 9.79 13.59
C ALA A 78 -6.83 9.20 14.31
N TRP A 79 -6.59 9.64 15.55
CA TRP A 79 -5.45 9.19 16.38
C TRP A 79 -5.71 7.85 17.08
N GLN A 80 -6.94 7.36 17.07
CA GLN A 80 -7.29 6.07 17.67
C GLN A 80 -7.25 4.97 16.62
N PHE A 81 -6.80 3.78 17.03
CA PHE A 81 -6.88 2.59 16.18
C PHE A 81 -8.34 2.20 15.93
N ARG A 82 -8.80 2.37 14.69
CA ARG A 82 -10.12 1.94 14.22
C ARG A 82 -9.96 1.22 12.90
N SER A 83 -10.63 0.07 12.75
CA SER A 83 -10.63 -0.68 11.49
C SER A 83 -11.47 0.00 10.40
N ALA A 84 -12.53 0.71 10.81
CA ALA A 84 -13.46 1.41 9.93
C ALA A 84 -13.55 2.90 10.27
N CYS A 85 -13.70 3.71 9.22
CA CYS A 85 -13.83 5.15 9.32
C CYS A 85 -15.19 5.55 9.92
N PRO A 86 -15.23 6.41 10.96
CA PRO A 86 -16.48 6.84 11.56
C PRO A 86 -17.34 7.71 10.63
N ARG A 87 -16.76 8.34 9.61
CA ARG A 87 -17.51 9.20 8.67
C ARG A 87 -18.16 8.46 7.51
N CYS A 88 -17.49 7.44 6.96
CA CYS A 88 -17.94 6.79 5.72
C CYS A 88 -17.90 5.26 5.78
N GLY A 89 -17.56 4.66 6.92
CA GLY A 89 -17.41 3.20 7.08
C GLY A 89 -16.24 2.57 6.33
N GLY A 90 -15.49 3.33 5.52
CA GLY A 90 -14.38 2.82 4.72
C GLY A 90 -13.17 2.39 5.55
N PRO A 91 -12.27 1.55 4.99
CA PRO A 91 -11.11 1.04 5.72
C PRO A 91 -10.15 2.17 6.09
N MET A 92 -9.61 2.11 7.31
CA MET A 92 -8.54 2.99 7.76
C MET A 92 -7.18 2.30 7.66
N VAL A 93 -6.13 3.09 7.45
CA VAL A 93 -4.74 2.59 7.39
C VAL A 93 -3.86 3.38 8.34
N THR A 94 -3.08 2.67 9.14
CA THR A 94 -2.12 3.25 10.07
C THR A 94 -0.86 3.71 9.32
N ARG A 95 -0.23 4.79 9.77
CA ARG A 95 1.07 5.25 9.24
C ARG A 95 2.16 4.18 9.37
N ARG A 96 2.18 3.48 10.51
CA ARG A 96 3.13 2.38 10.76
C ARG A 96 3.03 1.28 9.69
N TRP A 97 1.81 0.92 9.28
CA TRP A 97 1.59 -0.09 8.24
C TRP A 97 2.04 0.44 6.88
N ALA A 98 1.72 1.70 6.55
CA ALA A 98 2.18 2.33 5.33
C ALA A 98 3.72 2.36 5.24
N ARG A 99 4.44 2.67 6.33
CA ARG A 99 5.91 2.66 6.35
C ARG A 99 6.49 1.27 6.14
N ARG A 100 5.93 0.25 6.80
CA ARG A 100 6.41 -1.14 6.67
C ARG A 100 6.21 -1.68 5.26
N PHE A 101 5.02 -1.51 4.70
CA PHE A 101 4.75 -1.90 3.32
C PHE A 101 5.54 -1.05 2.32
N GLY A 102 5.73 0.23 2.62
CA GLY A 102 6.64 1.10 1.88
C GLY A 102 8.07 0.59 1.87
N GLY A 103 8.60 0.17 3.02
CA GLY A 103 9.94 -0.40 3.14
C GLY A 103 10.07 -1.70 2.36
N ALA A 104 9.11 -2.62 2.53
CA ALA A 104 9.09 -3.87 1.77
C ALA A 104 9.01 -3.63 0.25
N LEU A 105 8.17 -2.68 -0.19
CA LEU A 105 8.06 -2.28 -1.58
C LEU A 105 9.37 -1.65 -2.11
N ALA A 106 10.04 -0.83 -1.30
CA ALA A 106 11.30 -0.22 -1.67
C ALA A 106 12.41 -1.26 -1.85
N VAL A 107 12.52 -2.22 -0.94
CA VAL A 107 13.50 -3.33 -1.04
C VAL A 107 13.22 -4.18 -2.27
N ALA A 108 11.96 -4.58 -2.50
CA ALA A 108 11.59 -5.35 -3.68
C ALA A 108 11.88 -4.59 -4.98
N GLY A 109 11.54 -3.29 -5.03
CA GLY A 109 11.85 -2.43 -6.16
C GLY A 109 13.36 -2.30 -6.42
N LEU A 110 14.17 -2.22 -5.36
CA LEU A 110 15.62 -2.11 -5.46
C LEU A 110 16.23 -3.39 -6.02
N VAL A 111 15.74 -4.55 -5.59
CA VAL A 111 16.15 -5.85 -6.15
C VAL A 111 15.81 -5.92 -7.65
N ILE A 112 14.57 -5.58 -8.04
CA ILE A 112 14.15 -5.60 -9.44
C ILE A 112 14.99 -4.62 -10.29
N ALA A 113 15.11 -3.36 -9.84
CA ALA A 113 15.88 -2.34 -10.53
C ALA A 113 17.35 -2.74 -10.67
N GLY A 114 17.96 -3.28 -9.60
CA GLY A 114 19.35 -3.74 -9.60
C GLY A 114 19.59 -4.88 -10.59
N ILE A 115 18.72 -5.91 -10.59
CA ILE A 115 18.82 -7.01 -11.55
C ILE A 115 18.67 -6.48 -12.99
N MET A 116 17.68 -5.61 -13.24
CA MET A 116 17.47 -5.03 -14.57
C MET A 116 18.63 -4.12 -15.01
N THR A 117 19.26 -3.38 -14.09
CA THR A 117 20.48 -2.61 -14.39
C THR A 117 21.61 -3.53 -14.84
N VAL A 118 21.85 -4.64 -14.14
CA VAL A 118 22.86 -5.62 -14.54
C VAL A 118 22.56 -6.18 -15.94
N VAL A 119 21.31 -6.58 -16.20
CA VAL A 119 20.89 -7.07 -17.52
C VAL A 119 21.11 -6.01 -18.61
N LEU A 120 20.68 -4.77 -18.38
CA LEU A 120 20.85 -3.68 -19.33
C LEU A 120 22.32 -3.41 -19.63
N VAL A 121 23.20 -3.38 -18.62
CA VAL A 121 24.64 -3.18 -18.83
C VAL A 121 25.26 -4.31 -19.65
N ARG A 122 24.81 -5.55 -19.44
CA ARG A 122 25.32 -6.73 -20.17
C ARG A 122 24.79 -6.80 -21.60
N VAL A 123 23.56 -6.38 -21.83
CA VAL A 123 22.89 -6.42 -23.14
C VAL A 123 23.19 -5.16 -23.97
N ALA A 124 23.47 -4.01 -23.35
CA ALA A 124 23.79 -2.75 -24.00
C ALA A 124 24.84 -2.84 -25.13
N PRO A 125 26.02 -3.49 -24.98
CA PRO A 125 26.98 -3.59 -26.07
C PRO A 125 26.44 -4.40 -27.25
N MET A 126 25.63 -5.43 -26.99
CA MET A 126 24.96 -6.22 -28.03
C MET A 126 23.91 -5.39 -28.78
N LEU A 127 23.22 -4.47 -28.08
CA LEU A 127 22.25 -3.55 -28.70
C LEU A 127 22.95 -2.42 -29.49
N ALA A 128 24.07 -1.91 -28.99
CA ALA A 128 24.81 -0.82 -29.62
C ALA A 128 25.56 -1.27 -30.89
N GLY A 129 25.98 -2.54 -30.95
CA GLY A 129 26.65 -3.15 -32.09
C GLY A 129 25.72 -3.82 -33.09
N ALA A 130 24.55 -3.25 -33.39
CA ALA A 130 23.63 -3.84 -34.37
C ALA A 130 24.33 -4.03 -35.74
N GLY A 131 24.70 -5.27 -36.05
CA GLY A 131 25.46 -5.65 -37.27
C GLY A 131 26.94 -5.99 -37.05
N GLY A 132 27.52 -5.60 -35.91
CA GLY A 132 28.91 -5.91 -35.51
C GLY A 132 29.02 -7.03 -34.49
N ASN A 133 30.14 -7.74 -34.48
CA ASN A 133 30.43 -8.76 -33.46
C ASN A 133 31.02 -8.10 -32.21
N ALA A 134 30.16 -7.63 -31.28
CA ALA A 134 30.61 -7.14 -29.97
C ALA A 134 30.73 -8.31 -28.99
N GLY A 135 31.95 -8.75 -28.67
CA GLY A 135 32.19 -9.79 -27.66
C GLY A 135 31.71 -11.19 -28.04
N GLY A 136 31.66 -11.51 -29.34
CA GLY A 136 31.30 -12.84 -29.85
C GLY A 136 29.79 -13.15 -29.86
N MET A 137 28.94 -12.25 -29.37
CA MET A 137 27.48 -12.37 -29.47
C MET A 137 26.95 -11.37 -30.50
N ARG A 138 26.12 -11.85 -31.43
CA ARG A 138 25.46 -11.03 -32.45
C ARG A 138 23.95 -11.11 -32.29
N PHE A 139 23.27 -9.97 -32.30
CA PHE A 139 21.81 -9.95 -32.39
C PHE A 139 21.40 -10.33 -33.82
N ALA A 140 20.68 -11.45 -33.95
CA ALA A 140 20.22 -11.96 -35.25
C ALA A 140 18.82 -11.45 -35.66
N GLY A 141 18.18 -10.64 -34.81
CA GLY A 141 16.84 -10.12 -35.06
C GLY A 141 16.82 -8.84 -35.90
N SER A 142 15.61 -8.44 -36.31
CA SER A 142 15.40 -7.14 -36.97
C SER A 142 15.56 -5.97 -36.01
N THR A 143 15.83 -4.76 -36.53
CA THR A 143 15.89 -3.52 -35.72
C THR A 143 14.63 -3.32 -34.88
N MET A 144 13.46 -3.76 -35.37
CA MET A 144 12.21 -3.69 -34.60
C MET A 144 12.18 -4.62 -33.41
N GLN A 145 12.68 -5.85 -33.57
CA GLN A 145 12.81 -6.77 -32.44
C GLN A 145 13.79 -6.22 -31.40
N LEU A 146 14.88 -5.59 -31.85
CA LEU A 146 15.85 -4.92 -30.98
C LEU A 146 15.20 -3.81 -30.12
N LEU A 147 14.48 -2.91 -30.77
CA LEU A 147 13.80 -1.79 -30.12
C LEU A 147 12.69 -2.27 -29.18
N ALA A 148 11.93 -3.29 -29.58
CA ALA A 148 10.91 -3.88 -28.72
C ALA A 148 11.52 -4.50 -27.45
N VAL A 149 12.62 -5.25 -27.58
CA VAL A 149 13.35 -5.83 -26.44
C VAL A 149 13.89 -4.72 -25.53
N ALA A 150 14.54 -3.70 -26.12
CA ALA A 150 15.06 -2.56 -25.35
C ALA A 150 13.95 -1.82 -24.59
N ALA A 151 12.80 -1.57 -25.24
CA ALA A 151 11.66 -0.91 -24.61
C ALA A 151 11.11 -1.70 -23.42
N ILE A 152 10.97 -3.03 -23.55
CA ILE A 152 10.51 -3.90 -22.45
C ILE A 152 11.50 -3.88 -21.28
N LEU A 153 12.81 -3.98 -21.56
CA LEU A 153 13.84 -3.94 -20.52
C LEU A 153 13.86 -2.61 -19.76
N VAL A 154 13.77 -1.49 -20.49
CA VAL A 154 13.69 -0.15 -19.89
C VAL A 154 12.40 0.01 -19.08
N ALA A 155 11.26 -0.47 -19.59
CA ALA A 155 10.00 -0.42 -18.86
C ALA A 155 10.05 -1.22 -17.54
N ALA A 156 10.63 -2.43 -17.56
CA ALA A 156 10.84 -3.23 -16.36
C ALA A 156 11.78 -2.55 -15.36
N TRP A 157 12.86 -1.91 -15.83
CA TRP A 157 13.76 -1.13 -14.98
C TRP A 157 13.04 0.07 -14.34
N LEU A 158 12.29 0.83 -15.14
CA LEU A 158 11.49 1.96 -14.66
C LEU A 158 10.46 1.51 -13.62
N PHE A 159 9.89 0.31 -13.77
CA PHE A 159 9.01 -0.31 -12.78
C PHE A 159 9.70 -0.63 -11.45
N GLY A 160 10.93 -1.14 -11.49
CA GLY A 160 11.72 -1.30 -10.27
C GLY A 160 12.01 0.05 -9.59
N ALA A 161 12.57 1.00 -10.34
CA ALA A 161 13.03 2.30 -9.82
C ALA A 161 11.91 3.12 -9.16
N SER A 162 10.72 3.02 -9.72
CA SER A 162 9.52 3.69 -9.23
C SER A 162 8.86 2.99 -8.04
N ALA A 163 8.93 1.66 -7.94
CA ALA A 163 8.58 0.94 -6.71
C ALA A 163 9.50 1.38 -5.56
N VAL A 164 10.79 1.61 -5.84
CA VAL A 164 11.73 2.24 -4.88
C VAL A 164 11.25 3.61 -4.47
N ALA A 165 10.97 4.51 -5.43
CA ALA A 165 10.54 5.87 -5.13
C ALA A 165 9.24 5.92 -4.32
N GLN A 166 8.26 5.09 -4.68
CA GLN A 166 6.97 5.00 -3.98
C GLN A 166 7.11 4.40 -2.60
N GLY A 167 7.96 3.38 -2.45
CA GLY A 167 8.28 2.76 -1.16
C GLY A 167 9.00 3.74 -0.23
N ALA A 168 10.03 4.42 -0.74
CA ALA A 168 10.77 5.45 0.00
C ALA A 168 9.84 6.59 0.46
N TYR A 169 8.94 7.06 -0.42
CA TYR A 169 7.93 8.05 -0.04
C TYR A 169 7.04 7.57 1.11
N GLN A 170 6.56 6.31 1.06
CA GLN A 170 5.74 5.73 2.12
C GLN A 170 6.50 5.60 3.44
N VAL A 171 7.78 5.24 3.40
CA VAL A 171 8.66 5.18 4.59
C VAL A 171 8.85 6.56 5.21
N LEU A 172 9.19 7.56 4.41
CA LEU A 172 9.46 8.91 4.90
C LEU A 172 8.21 9.61 5.44
N THR A 173 7.09 9.50 4.73
CA THR A 173 5.88 10.28 5.05
C THR A 173 4.84 9.50 5.86
N GLY A 174 4.91 8.16 5.85
CA GLY A 174 3.84 7.32 6.40
C GLY A 174 2.51 7.41 5.62
N ARG A 175 2.49 8.04 4.44
CA ARG A 175 1.27 8.23 3.63
C ARG A 175 1.19 7.18 2.53
N ALA A 176 0.12 6.40 2.52
CA ALA A 176 -0.08 5.34 1.51
C ALA A 176 -0.38 5.87 0.10
N ARG A 177 -0.98 7.06 -0.04
CA ARG A 177 -1.45 7.57 -1.33
C ARG A 177 -0.66 8.81 -1.75
N ASN A 178 0.31 8.61 -2.64
CA ASN A 178 1.00 9.70 -3.31
C ASN A 178 0.37 9.97 -4.68
N ARG A 179 -0.50 10.98 -4.76
CA ARG A 179 -1.12 11.37 -6.05
C ARG A 179 -0.08 11.87 -7.06
N ILE A 180 1.04 12.40 -6.60
CA ILE A 180 2.12 12.91 -7.47
C ILE A 180 2.82 11.73 -8.16
N VAL A 181 3.22 10.71 -7.40
CA VAL A 181 3.85 9.51 -7.98
C VAL A 181 2.90 8.81 -8.95
N LEU A 182 1.61 8.70 -8.63
CA LEU A 182 0.62 8.15 -9.56
C LEU A 182 0.53 8.96 -10.86
N ARG A 183 0.52 10.30 -10.79
CA ARG A 183 0.48 11.17 -11.98
C ARG A 183 1.74 11.07 -12.82
N LEU A 184 2.91 11.06 -12.17
CA LEU A 184 4.20 10.86 -12.84
C LEU A 184 4.21 9.53 -13.59
N TRP A 185 3.68 8.49 -12.97
CA TRP A 185 3.55 7.17 -13.60
C TRP A 185 2.61 7.12 -14.77
N THR A 186 1.42 7.71 -14.65
CA THR A 186 0.50 7.79 -15.78
C THR A 186 1.12 8.58 -16.93
N GLY A 187 1.87 9.65 -16.63
CA GLY A 187 2.61 10.41 -17.64
C GLY A 187 3.69 9.58 -18.32
N LEU A 188 4.53 8.89 -17.54
CA LEU A 188 5.61 8.06 -18.05
C LEU A 188 5.08 6.90 -18.92
N GLY A 189 3.99 6.25 -18.49
CA GLY A 189 3.33 5.19 -19.24
C GLY A 189 2.72 5.69 -20.56
N VAL A 190 2.12 6.89 -20.57
CA VAL A 190 1.62 7.52 -21.80
C VAL A 190 2.76 7.84 -22.76
N VAL A 191 3.86 8.43 -22.27
CA VAL A 191 5.03 8.75 -23.11
C VAL A 191 5.64 7.48 -23.71
N ALA A 192 5.82 6.44 -22.91
CA ALA A 192 6.32 5.16 -23.39
C ALA A 192 5.37 4.53 -24.43
N GLY A 193 4.05 4.58 -24.19
CA GLY A 193 3.04 4.10 -25.13
C GLY A 193 3.05 4.86 -26.45
N ILE A 194 3.16 6.20 -26.42
CA ILE A 194 3.27 7.04 -27.62
C ILE A 194 4.55 6.70 -28.39
N ALA A 195 5.68 6.55 -27.71
CA ALA A 195 6.95 6.20 -28.35
C ALA A 195 6.85 4.85 -29.08
N VAL A 196 6.22 3.85 -28.47
CA VAL A 196 5.95 2.55 -29.12
C VAL A 196 5.01 2.72 -30.30
N LEU A 197 3.94 3.50 -30.18
CA LEU A 197 2.97 3.71 -31.25
C LEU A 197 3.60 4.41 -32.47
N ALA A 198 4.40 5.45 -32.22
CA ALA A 198 5.12 6.19 -33.26
C ALA A 198 6.14 5.30 -34.00
N LEU A 199 6.84 4.44 -33.26
CA LEU A 199 7.73 3.43 -33.83
C LEU A 199 6.98 2.43 -34.73
N VAL A 200 5.77 2.02 -34.34
CA VAL A 200 4.94 1.10 -35.12
C VAL A 200 4.33 1.79 -36.35
N SER A 201 3.93 3.06 -36.26
CA SER A 201 3.31 3.78 -37.38
C SER A 201 4.33 4.13 -38.46
N GLY A 202 5.56 4.52 -38.10
CA GLY A 202 6.62 4.84 -39.06
C GLY A 202 7.17 3.64 -39.85
N GLN A 203 6.60 2.45 -39.65
CA GLN A 203 6.95 1.21 -40.37
C GLN A 203 5.94 0.83 -41.45
N ARG A 204 4.80 1.52 -41.52
CA ARG A 204 3.76 1.26 -42.54
C ARG A 204 3.96 2.04 -43.83
N ASP A 205 4.87 3.02 -43.80
CA ASP A 205 5.26 3.88 -44.92
C ASP A 205 6.62 3.43 -45.47
#